data_AF-A0A941VLI0-F1
#
_entry.id   AF-A0A941VLI0-F1
#
_cell.length_a   1.000
_cell.length_b   1.000
_cell.length_c   1.000
_cell.angle_alpha   90.00
_cell.angle_beta   90.00
_cell.angle_gamma   90.00
#
_symmetry.space_group_name_H-M   'P 1'
#
loop_
_entity.id
_entity.type
_entity.pdbx_description
1 polymer ?
#
loop_
_entity_poly.entity_id
_entity_poly.type
_entity_poly.pdbx_seq_one_letter_code
_entity_poly.pdbx_strand_id
1 'polypeptide(L)'
;MGQERSRKGKHLLFRFACCVGISLGLCGCVQLLNQLQGEQDLREARQLTSTGQYSASEKKTLSVLEAFPRTLGDEALFQMGLIYSLPNNPSVDYEKSKVFFERLVTQYPDSSRKEEAAAWVFALNKILDNEKESFELQKKVRLLDQTAEMRGKMIRQLQEELKDRKKDPTQHPEQRLQLVQEELEDRKREITEYLETVGQLQNRVIELESQLAKFKSIDLTIEQKKRATVP
;
A
#
# COMPACT_ATOMS: atom_id res chain seq x y z
N MET A 1 -53.73 13.11 -94.22
CA MET A 1 -52.35 13.21 -94.76
C MET A 1 -51.40 13.48 -93.61
N GLY A 2 -50.68 12.47 -93.14
CA GLY A 2 -49.80 12.54 -91.99
C GLY A 2 -48.33 12.66 -92.42
N GLN A 3 -47.62 13.67 -91.93
CA GLN A 3 -46.17 13.79 -92.08
C GLN A 3 -45.47 13.25 -90.84
N GLU A 4 -44.60 12.25 -91.06
CA GLU A 4 -43.78 11.60 -90.05
C GLU A 4 -42.73 12.55 -89.46
N ARG A 5 -42.79 12.77 -88.15
CA ARG A 5 -41.68 13.35 -87.36
C ARG A 5 -40.68 12.24 -87.01
N SER A 6 -39.78 11.90 -87.93
CA SER A 6 -38.91 10.73 -87.77
C SER A 6 -37.48 11.04 -87.28
N ARG A 7 -37.16 10.41 -86.15
CA ARG A 7 -35.89 9.70 -85.86
C ARG A 7 -34.62 10.38 -85.36
N LYS A 8 -34.42 11.71 -85.33
CA LYS A 8 -33.11 12.26 -84.87
C LYS A 8 -32.91 12.37 -83.34
N GLY A 9 -33.96 12.51 -82.54
CA GLY A 9 -33.84 12.63 -81.06
C GLY A 9 -33.60 11.31 -80.32
N LYS A 10 -34.03 10.18 -80.88
CA LYS A 10 -33.95 8.85 -80.23
C LYS A 10 -32.50 8.34 -80.13
N HIS A 11 -31.65 8.65 -81.10
CA HIS A 11 -30.24 8.26 -81.09
C HIS A 11 -29.40 9.09 -80.11
N LEU A 12 -29.77 10.35 -79.86
CA LEU A 12 -29.12 11.20 -78.85
C LEU A 12 -29.43 10.68 -77.44
N LEU A 13 -30.70 10.41 -77.14
CA LEU A 13 -31.11 9.84 -75.85
C LEU A 13 -30.47 8.46 -75.59
N PHE A 14 -30.39 7.60 -76.61
CA PHE A 14 -29.72 6.31 -76.50
C PHE A 14 -28.21 6.45 -76.23
N ARG A 15 -27.53 7.42 -76.88
CA ARG A 15 -26.11 7.71 -76.62
C ARG A 15 -25.88 8.22 -75.19
N PHE A 16 -26.73 9.12 -74.68
CA PHE A 16 -26.66 9.56 -73.30
C PHE A 16 -26.88 8.41 -72.31
N ALA A 17 -27.87 7.55 -72.55
CA ALA A 17 -28.11 6.38 -71.71
C ALA A 17 -26.91 5.40 -71.71
N CYS A 18 -26.28 5.17 -72.87
CA CYS A 18 -25.05 4.37 -72.95
C CYS A 18 -23.88 5.02 -72.21
N CYS A 19 -23.65 6.33 -72.37
CA CYS A 19 -22.58 7.03 -71.66
C CYS A 19 -22.80 7.01 -70.14
N VAL A 20 -24.04 7.21 -69.68
CA VAL A 20 -24.39 7.11 -68.26
C VAL A 20 -24.19 5.68 -67.74
N GLY A 21 -24.65 4.67 -68.48
CA GLY A 21 -24.44 3.26 -68.14
C GLY A 21 -22.97 2.87 -68.06
N ILE A 22 -22.14 3.32 -69.01
CA ILE A 22 -20.69 3.09 -69.01
C ILE A 22 -20.05 3.83 -67.82
N SER A 23 -20.42 5.07 -67.55
CA SER A 23 -19.87 5.83 -66.42
C SER A 23 -20.21 5.21 -65.05
N LEU A 24 -21.45 4.72 -64.87
CA LEU A 24 -21.88 4.03 -63.66
C LEU A 24 -21.20 2.66 -63.51
N GLY A 25 -21.06 1.91 -64.62
CA GLY A 25 -20.36 0.63 -64.62
C GLY A 25 -18.88 0.76 -64.29
N LEU A 26 -18.18 1.74 -64.89
CA LEU A 26 -16.77 2.01 -64.61
C LEU A 26 -16.56 2.52 -63.17
N CYS A 27 -17.45 3.38 -62.67
CA CYS A 27 -17.39 3.88 -61.29
C CYS A 27 -17.56 2.76 -60.26
N GLY A 28 -18.51 1.84 -60.48
CA GLY A 28 -18.71 0.65 -59.64
C GLY A 28 -17.51 -0.30 -59.65
N CYS A 29 -16.90 -0.54 -60.80
CA CYS A 29 -15.70 -1.40 -60.91
C CYS A 29 -14.49 -0.83 -60.17
N VAL A 30 -14.25 0.49 -60.26
CA VAL A 30 -13.14 1.15 -59.54
C VAL A 30 -13.33 1.07 -58.03
N GLN A 31 -14.56 1.26 -57.54
CA GLN A 31 -14.84 1.16 -56.12
C GLN A 31 -14.65 -0.26 -55.57
N LEU A 32 -15.03 -1.28 -56.33
CA LEU A 32 -14.81 -2.68 -55.96
C LEU A 32 -13.31 -3.04 -55.93
N LEU A 33 -12.54 -2.60 -56.92
CA LEU A 33 -11.08 -2.81 -56.94
C LEU A 33 -10.39 -2.15 -55.75
N ASN A 34 -10.77 -0.92 -55.42
CA ASN A 34 -10.22 -0.21 -54.26
C ASN A 34 -10.58 -0.92 -52.95
N GLN A 35 -11.80 -1.43 -52.81
CA GLN A 35 -12.20 -2.19 -51.62
C GLN A 35 -11.40 -3.48 -51.44
N LEU A 36 -11.15 -4.23 -52.52
CA LEU A 36 -10.29 -5.42 -52.48
C LEU A 36 -8.84 -5.08 -52.08
N GLN A 37 -8.33 -3.95 -52.55
CA GLN A 37 -7.02 -3.45 -52.14
C GLN A 37 -6.96 -3.17 -50.63
N GLY A 38 -7.98 -2.50 -50.07
CA GLY A 38 -8.06 -2.24 -48.64
C GLY A 38 -8.12 -3.51 -47.79
N GLU A 39 -8.84 -4.54 -48.25
CA GLU A 39 -8.86 -5.84 -47.57
C GLU A 39 -7.49 -6.53 -47.60
N GLN A 40 -6.78 -6.46 -48.73
CA GLN A 40 -5.44 -7.02 -48.85
C GLN A 40 -4.47 -6.29 -47.92
N ASP A 41 -4.56 -4.95 -47.85
CA ASP A 41 -3.72 -4.14 -46.97
C ASP A 41 -3.98 -4.46 -45.48
N LEU A 42 -5.23 -4.71 -45.07
CA LEU A 42 -5.54 -5.19 -43.72
C LEU A 42 -4.99 -6.60 -43.43
N ARG A 43 -5.07 -7.51 -44.41
CA ARG A 43 -4.49 -8.87 -44.25
C ARG A 43 -2.99 -8.78 -44.04
N GLU A 44 -2.29 -7.95 -44.81
CA GLU A 44 -0.87 -7.74 -44.65
C GLU A 44 -0.55 -7.06 -43.30
N ALA A 45 -1.35 -6.07 -42.88
CA ALA A 45 -1.20 -5.47 -41.57
C ALA A 45 -1.30 -6.52 -40.44
N ARG A 46 -2.24 -7.46 -40.52
CA ARG A 46 -2.35 -8.57 -39.55
C ARG A 46 -1.12 -9.48 -39.57
N GLN A 47 -0.58 -9.79 -40.75
CA GLN A 47 0.66 -10.55 -40.86
C GLN A 47 1.85 -9.80 -40.23
N LEU A 48 1.96 -8.49 -40.47
CA LEU A 48 2.96 -7.65 -39.84
C LEU A 48 2.84 -7.66 -38.31
N THR A 49 1.62 -7.62 -37.77
CA THR A 49 1.40 -7.80 -36.32
C THR A 49 1.92 -9.15 -35.84
N SER A 50 1.56 -10.25 -36.52
CA SER A 50 1.99 -11.61 -36.13
C SER A 50 3.50 -11.83 -36.21
N THR A 51 4.21 -11.06 -37.05
CA THR A 51 5.67 -11.12 -37.19
C THR A 51 6.40 -10.11 -36.30
N GLY A 52 5.67 -9.40 -35.43
CA GLY A 52 6.23 -8.41 -34.50
C GLY A 52 6.58 -7.06 -35.14
N GLN A 53 6.22 -6.85 -36.41
CA GLN A 53 6.43 -5.58 -37.13
C GLN A 53 5.29 -4.59 -36.82
N TYR A 54 5.12 -4.24 -35.54
CA TYR A 54 3.97 -3.47 -35.04
C TYR A 54 3.86 -2.08 -35.66
N SER A 55 4.97 -1.34 -35.78
CA SER A 55 4.95 0.01 -36.38
C SER A 55 4.52 -0.01 -37.86
N ALA A 56 4.98 -1.00 -38.62
CA ALA A 56 4.57 -1.17 -40.02
C ALA A 56 3.09 -1.58 -40.12
N SER A 57 2.65 -2.49 -39.24
CA SER A 57 1.25 -2.89 -39.13
C SER A 57 0.33 -1.72 -38.79
N GLU A 58 0.73 -0.88 -37.83
CA GLU A 58 -0.01 0.31 -37.42
C GLU A 58 -0.18 1.27 -38.58
N LYS A 59 0.93 1.64 -39.24
CA LYS A 59 0.90 2.56 -40.39
C LYS A 59 -0.03 2.05 -41.49
N LYS A 60 0.02 0.75 -41.78
CA LYS A 60 -0.80 0.14 -42.82
C LYS A 60 -2.28 0.08 -42.42
N THR A 61 -2.57 -0.26 -41.17
CA THR A 61 -3.94 -0.26 -40.63
C THR A 61 -4.55 1.15 -40.62
N LEU A 62 -3.76 2.15 -40.23
CA LEU A 62 -4.18 3.55 -40.26
C LEU A 62 -4.51 4.01 -41.68
N SER A 63 -3.68 3.65 -42.66
CA SER A 63 -3.95 3.94 -44.07
C SER A 63 -5.27 3.33 -44.55
N VAL A 64 -5.62 2.12 -44.10
CA VAL A 64 -6.94 1.53 -44.42
C VAL A 64 -8.06 2.28 -43.74
N LEU A 65 -7.90 2.63 -42.46
CA LEU A 65 -8.91 3.36 -41.70
C LEU A 65 -9.24 4.73 -42.34
N GLU A 66 -8.24 5.41 -42.87
CA GLU A 66 -8.39 6.71 -43.55
C GLU A 66 -8.99 6.56 -44.96
N ALA A 67 -8.56 5.55 -45.73
CA ALA A 67 -9.01 5.37 -47.11
C ALA A 67 -10.40 4.71 -47.21
N PHE A 68 -10.77 3.85 -46.26
CA PHE A 68 -11.98 3.02 -46.30
C PHE A 68 -12.83 3.10 -45.03
N PRO A 69 -13.13 4.29 -44.48
CA PRO A 69 -13.80 4.41 -43.19
C PRO A 69 -15.19 3.78 -43.18
N ARG A 70 -15.92 3.75 -44.31
CA ARG A 70 -17.28 3.20 -44.34
C ARG A 70 -17.35 1.69 -44.50
N THR A 71 -16.36 1.07 -45.14
CA THR A 71 -16.42 -0.36 -45.54
C THR A 71 -15.48 -1.24 -44.73
N LEU A 72 -14.35 -0.69 -44.25
CA LEU A 72 -13.34 -1.44 -43.50
C LEU A 72 -12.96 -0.73 -42.19
N GLY A 73 -13.65 0.34 -41.83
CA GLY A 73 -13.31 1.16 -40.67
C GLY A 73 -13.45 0.42 -39.35
N ASP A 74 -14.44 -0.46 -39.21
CA ASP A 74 -14.61 -1.32 -38.05
C ASP A 74 -13.46 -2.33 -37.91
N GLU A 75 -13.12 -3.05 -38.97
CA GLU A 75 -12.00 -4.01 -39.00
C GLU A 75 -10.64 -3.32 -38.79
N ALA A 76 -10.46 -2.11 -39.31
CA ALA A 76 -9.25 -1.33 -39.09
C ALA A 76 -9.14 -0.79 -37.65
N LEU A 77 -10.24 -0.30 -37.06
CA LEU A 77 -10.27 0.08 -35.64
C LEU A 77 -10.01 -1.13 -34.74
N PHE A 78 -10.60 -2.28 -35.07
CA PHE A 78 -10.39 -3.51 -34.32
C PHE A 78 -8.91 -3.91 -34.34
N GLN A 79 -8.29 -3.89 -35.52
CA GLN A 79 -6.86 -4.19 -35.66
C GLN A 79 -5.97 -3.19 -34.91
N MET A 80 -6.29 -1.89 -34.93
CA MET A 80 -5.57 -0.89 -34.13
C MET A 80 -5.67 -1.18 -32.63
N GLY A 81 -6.87 -1.53 -32.15
CA GLY A 81 -7.09 -1.95 -30.77
C GLY A 81 -6.19 -3.13 -30.39
N LEU A 82 -6.13 -4.16 -31.24
CA LEU A 82 -5.26 -5.32 -31.02
C LEU A 82 -3.77 -4.98 -31.01
N ILE A 83 -3.28 -4.16 -31.94
CA ILE A 83 -1.85 -3.79 -31.99
C ILE A 83 -1.41 -3.13 -30.68
N TYR A 84 -2.24 -2.25 -30.13
CA TYR A 84 -1.95 -1.53 -28.89
C TYR A 84 -2.18 -2.35 -27.62
N SER A 85 -2.89 -3.48 -27.69
CA SER A 85 -3.10 -4.38 -26.54
C SER A 85 -2.04 -5.48 -26.38
N LEU A 86 -1.11 -5.63 -27.33
CA LEU A 86 -0.13 -6.71 -27.30
C LEU A 86 1.05 -6.37 -26.37
N PRO A 87 1.30 -7.16 -25.29
CA PRO A 87 2.40 -6.89 -24.35
C PRO A 87 3.79 -6.91 -25.00
N ASN A 88 3.94 -7.66 -26.09
CA ASN A 88 5.21 -7.77 -26.81
C ASN A 88 5.45 -6.58 -27.75
N ASN A 89 4.48 -5.68 -27.90
CA ASN A 89 4.65 -4.46 -28.66
C ASN A 89 5.40 -3.42 -27.80
N PRO A 90 6.57 -2.92 -28.23
CA PRO A 90 7.27 -1.86 -27.50
C PRO A 90 6.46 -0.56 -27.34
N SER A 91 5.48 -0.33 -28.21
CA SER A 91 4.53 0.80 -28.11
C SER A 91 3.18 0.40 -27.51
N VAL A 92 3.13 -0.69 -26.73
CA VAL A 92 1.91 -1.11 -26.00
C VAL A 92 1.35 0.06 -25.19
N ASP A 93 0.05 0.27 -25.33
CA ASP A 93 -0.69 1.34 -24.66
C ASP A 93 -2.15 0.91 -24.51
N TYR A 94 -2.49 0.43 -23.32
CA TYR A 94 -3.82 -0.10 -23.04
C TYR A 94 -4.91 0.99 -23.07
N GLU A 95 -4.58 2.24 -22.75
CA GLU A 95 -5.53 3.35 -22.87
C GLU A 95 -5.82 3.65 -24.33
N LYS A 96 -4.79 3.72 -25.17
CA LYS A 96 -4.94 3.96 -26.61
C LYS A 96 -5.66 2.80 -27.30
N SER A 97 -5.35 1.56 -26.93
CA SER A 97 -6.08 0.36 -27.40
C SER A 97 -7.57 0.47 -27.11
N LYS A 98 -7.92 0.80 -25.85
CA LYS A 98 -9.30 0.97 -25.41
C LYS A 98 -10.05 2.02 -26.24
N VAL A 99 -9.43 3.17 -26.50
CA VAL A 99 -10.04 4.23 -27.32
C VAL A 99 -10.43 3.74 -28.71
N PHE A 100 -9.62 2.88 -29.35
CA PHE A 100 -9.97 2.31 -30.66
C PHE A 100 -11.18 1.38 -30.59
N PHE A 101 -11.27 0.53 -29.57
CA PHE A 101 -12.43 -0.34 -29.38
C PHE A 101 -13.70 0.45 -29.01
N GLU A 102 -13.59 1.49 -28.17
CA GLU A 102 -14.72 2.38 -27.86
C GLU A 102 -15.23 3.11 -29.10
N ARG A 103 -14.32 3.58 -29.97
CA ARG A 103 -14.67 4.15 -31.27
C ARG A 103 -15.38 3.14 -32.15
N LEU A 104 -14.96 1.88 -32.17
CA LEU A 104 -15.64 0.83 -32.94
C LEU A 104 -17.08 0.65 -32.46
N VAL A 105 -17.27 0.44 -31.15
CA VAL A 105 -18.59 0.25 -30.54
C VAL A 105 -19.52 1.43 -30.80
N THR A 106 -18.98 2.65 -30.81
CA THR A 106 -19.77 3.88 -30.96
C THR A 106 -20.05 4.22 -32.43
N GLN A 107 -19.06 4.10 -33.30
CA GLN A 107 -19.14 4.56 -34.70
C GLN A 107 -19.70 3.48 -35.64
N TYR A 108 -19.62 2.19 -35.26
CA TYR A 108 -20.05 1.06 -36.08
C TYR A 108 -21.02 0.15 -35.29
N PRO A 109 -22.22 0.64 -34.94
CA PRO A 109 -23.17 -0.08 -34.09
C PRO A 109 -23.71 -1.37 -34.70
N ASP A 110 -23.57 -1.56 -36.02
CA ASP A 110 -24.02 -2.73 -36.78
C ASP A 110 -22.86 -3.68 -37.17
N SER A 111 -21.63 -3.38 -36.74
CA SER A 111 -20.47 -4.23 -37.02
C SER A 111 -20.57 -5.57 -36.30
N SER A 112 -20.17 -6.66 -36.96
CA SER A 112 -20.01 -7.97 -36.35
C SER A 112 -18.91 -8.03 -35.28
N ARG A 113 -18.06 -6.99 -35.21
CA ARG A 113 -17.00 -6.83 -34.20
C ARG A 113 -17.47 -6.13 -32.94
N LYS A 114 -18.70 -5.62 -32.89
CA LYS A 114 -19.15 -4.76 -31.80
C LYS A 114 -19.12 -5.45 -30.44
N GLU A 115 -19.69 -6.65 -30.33
CA GLU A 115 -19.69 -7.40 -29.07
C GLU A 115 -18.26 -7.75 -28.64
N GLU A 116 -17.41 -8.13 -29.59
CA GLU A 116 -16.00 -8.44 -29.36
C GLU A 116 -15.23 -7.21 -28.86
N ALA A 117 -15.41 -6.06 -29.51
CA ALA A 117 -14.80 -4.80 -29.10
C ALA A 117 -15.29 -4.34 -27.72
N ALA A 118 -16.57 -4.51 -27.40
CA ALA A 118 -17.11 -4.20 -26.08
C ALA A 118 -16.48 -5.09 -24.99
N ALA A 119 -16.25 -6.38 -25.28
CA ALA A 119 -15.54 -7.28 -24.39
C ALA A 119 -14.08 -6.83 -24.17
N TRP A 120 -13.40 -6.38 -25.23
CA TRP A 120 -12.06 -5.80 -25.12
C TRP A 120 -12.04 -4.54 -24.26
N VAL A 121 -13.01 -3.61 -24.41
CA VAL A 121 -13.12 -2.43 -23.54
C VAL A 121 -13.27 -2.84 -22.08
N PHE A 122 -14.11 -3.83 -21.78
CA PHE A 122 -14.27 -4.34 -20.43
C PHE A 122 -12.97 -4.94 -19.87
N ALA A 123 -12.28 -5.77 -20.66
CA ALA A 123 -11.01 -6.38 -20.26
C ALA A 123 -9.91 -5.34 -20.02
N LEU A 124 -9.78 -4.37 -20.92
CA LEU A 124 -8.78 -3.29 -20.82
C LEU A 124 -9.05 -2.38 -19.61
N ASN A 125 -10.31 -2.09 -19.29
CA ASN A 125 -10.66 -1.38 -18.05
C ASN A 125 -10.16 -2.14 -16.82
N LYS A 126 -10.33 -3.46 -16.77
CA LYS A 126 -9.82 -4.27 -15.67
C LYS A 126 -8.30 -4.27 -15.58
N ILE A 127 -7.60 -4.30 -16.72
CA ILE A 127 -6.15 -4.20 -16.74
C ILE A 127 -5.70 -2.85 -16.18
N LEU A 128 -6.26 -1.75 -16.67
CA LEU A 128 -5.92 -0.39 -16.24
C LEU A 128 -6.22 -0.14 -14.75
N ASP A 129 -7.34 -0.66 -14.25
CA ASP A 129 -7.69 -0.57 -12.83
C ASP A 129 -6.68 -1.37 -11.97
N ASN A 130 -6.32 -2.57 -12.40
CA ASN A 130 -5.32 -3.40 -11.71
C ASN A 130 -3.93 -2.77 -11.72
N GLU A 131 -3.52 -2.10 -12.81
CA GLU A 131 -2.25 -1.37 -12.89
C GLU A 131 -2.20 -0.23 -11.87
N LYS A 132 -3.30 0.53 -11.74
CA LYS A 132 -3.42 1.60 -10.73
C LYS A 132 -3.35 1.03 -9.31
N GLU A 133 -4.07 -0.06 -9.04
CA GLU A 133 -4.04 -0.71 -7.74
C GLU A 133 -2.64 -1.25 -7.40
N SER A 134 -1.98 -1.89 -8.37
CA SER A 134 -0.62 -2.40 -8.23
C SER A 134 0.37 -1.28 -7.91
N PHE A 135 0.25 -0.13 -8.59
CA PHE A 135 1.08 1.05 -8.32
C PHE A 135 0.88 1.56 -6.87
N GLU A 136 -0.37 1.70 -6.42
CA GLU A 136 -0.67 2.15 -5.06
C GLU A 136 -0.20 1.16 -3.99
N LEU A 137 -0.36 -0.14 -4.24
CA LEU A 137 0.17 -1.18 -3.36
C LEU A 137 1.70 -1.12 -3.30
N GLN A 138 2.38 -0.96 -4.43
CA GLN A 138 3.84 -0.85 -4.47
C GLN A 138 4.34 0.38 -3.69
N LYS A 139 3.62 1.50 -3.75
CA LYS A 139 3.91 2.69 -2.94
C LYS A 139 3.76 2.41 -1.45
N LYS A 140 2.69 1.72 -1.03
CA LYS A 140 2.48 1.33 0.37
C LYS A 140 3.56 0.39 0.87
N VAL A 141 3.96 -0.61 0.07
CA VAL A 141 5.05 -1.53 0.42
C VAL A 141 6.34 -0.76 0.67
N ARG A 142 6.73 0.16 -0.23
CA ARG A 142 7.93 1.01 -0.04
C ARG A 142 7.89 1.82 1.26
N LEU A 143 6.74 2.38 1.63
CA LEU A 143 6.58 3.13 2.88
C LEU A 143 6.70 2.23 4.12
N LEU A 144 6.12 1.03 4.05
CA LEU A 144 6.23 0.04 5.12
C LEU A 144 7.67 -0.45 5.29
N ASP A 145 8.38 -0.70 4.20
CA ASP A 145 9.80 -1.10 4.22
C ASP A 145 10.67 -0.02 4.91
N GLN A 146 10.51 1.24 4.52
CA GLN A 146 11.20 2.37 5.18
C GLN A 146 10.89 2.44 6.68
N THR A 147 9.63 2.22 7.05
CA THR A 147 9.20 2.22 8.45
C THR A 147 9.81 1.04 9.23
N ALA A 148 9.84 -0.14 8.62
CA ALA A 148 10.44 -1.33 9.20
C ALA A 148 11.96 -1.14 9.40
N GLU A 149 12.65 -0.53 8.43
CA GLU A 149 14.07 -0.19 8.55
C GLU A 149 14.34 0.80 9.70
N MET A 150 13.55 1.87 9.81
CA MET A 150 13.67 2.84 10.91
C MET A 150 13.44 2.18 12.27
N ARG A 151 12.38 1.38 12.40
CA ARG A 151 12.09 0.63 13.63
C ARG A 151 13.20 -0.38 13.94
N GLY A 152 13.76 -1.05 12.94
CA GLY A 152 14.89 -1.96 13.10
C GLY A 152 16.17 -1.27 13.57
N LYS A 153 16.42 -0.02 13.15
CA LYS A 153 17.53 0.81 13.69
C LYS A 153 17.27 1.19 15.15
N MET A 154 16.04 1.61 15.48
CA MET A 154 15.64 1.94 16.86
C MET A 154 15.76 0.75 17.80
N ILE A 155 15.31 -0.44 17.37
CA ILE A 155 15.44 -1.68 18.15
C ILE A 155 16.92 -1.98 18.43
N ARG A 156 17.80 -1.83 17.43
CA ARG A 156 19.25 -2.01 17.62
C ARG A 156 19.83 -1.01 18.62
N GLN A 157 19.45 0.27 18.53
CA GLN A 157 19.88 1.29 19.49
C GLN A 157 19.43 0.94 20.92
N LEU A 158 18.15 0.62 21.10
CA LEU A 158 17.61 0.22 22.41
C LEU A 158 18.28 -1.06 22.95
N GLN A 159 18.61 -2.02 22.08
CA GLN A 159 19.34 -3.22 22.49
C GLN A 159 20.75 -2.90 22.99
N GLU A 160 21.47 -1.97 22.36
CA GLU A 160 22.78 -1.52 22.85
C GLU A 160 22.65 -0.74 24.16
N GLU A 161 21.70 0.20 24.27
CA GLU A 161 21.43 0.90 25.54
C GLU A 161 21.09 -0.06 26.68
N LEU A 162 20.31 -1.10 26.41
CA LEU A 162 19.99 -2.13 27.40
C LEU A 162 21.20 -3.00 27.74
N LYS A 163 22.09 -3.30 26.79
CA LYS A 163 23.35 -4.01 27.08
C LYS A 163 24.26 -3.16 27.95
N ASP A 164 24.39 -1.88 27.65
CA ASP A 164 25.24 -0.97 28.43
C ASP A 164 24.68 -0.80 29.84
N ARG A 165 23.35 -0.61 30.00
CA ARG A 165 22.70 -0.63 31.32
C ARG A 165 22.88 -1.96 32.06
N LYS A 166 22.89 -3.09 31.35
CA LYS A 166 23.13 -4.42 31.94
C LYS A 166 24.61 -4.73 32.17
N LYS A 167 25.55 -3.96 31.62
CA LYS A 167 26.98 -3.97 32.00
C LYS A 167 27.26 -3.08 33.21
N ASP A 168 26.32 -2.19 33.53
CA ASP A 168 26.28 -1.41 34.77
C ASP A 168 25.34 -1.97 35.88
N PRO A 169 25.39 -3.26 36.28
CA PRO A 169 24.51 -3.77 37.34
C PRO A 169 25.18 -4.00 38.71
N THR A 170 26.44 -3.59 38.95
CA THR A 170 27.17 -4.14 40.13
C THR A 170 27.92 -3.17 41.03
N GLN A 171 27.91 -1.85 40.85
CA GLN A 171 28.56 -1.00 41.86
C GLN A 171 27.68 -0.74 43.10
N HIS A 172 26.35 -0.71 42.99
CA HIS A 172 25.55 -0.19 44.09
C HIS A 172 24.72 -1.16 44.96
N PRO A 173 24.23 -2.33 44.49
CA PRO A 173 23.42 -3.20 45.36
C PRO A 173 24.22 -3.85 46.47
N GLU A 174 25.38 -4.45 46.15
CA GLU A 174 26.23 -5.17 47.12
C GLU A 174 26.92 -4.22 48.10
N GLN A 175 27.41 -3.07 47.63
CA GLN A 175 28.00 -2.04 48.49
C GLN A 175 26.98 -1.45 49.46
N ARG A 176 25.73 -1.20 49.01
CA ARG A 176 24.66 -0.75 49.91
C ARG A 176 24.26 -1.85 50.89
N LEU A 177 24.29 -3.11 50.47
CA LEU A 177 24.03 -4.24 51.37
C LEU A 177 25.09 -4.33 52.47
N GLN A 178 26.38 -4.17 52.11
CA GLN A 178 27.49 -4.16 53.06
C GLN A 178 27.43 -2.98 54.03
N LEU A 179 27.17 -1.77 53.54
CA LEU A 179 26.98 -0.57 54.38
C LEU A 179 25.81 -0.74 55.36
N VAL A 180 24.69 -1.28 54.88
CA VAL A 180 23.52 -1.52 55.74
C VAL A 180 23.81 -2.64 56.74
N GLN A 181 24.59 -3.66 56.38
CA GLN A 181 25.01 -4.70 57.31
C GLN A 181 25.94 -4.14 58.40
N GLU A 182 26.89 -3.28 58.04
CA GLU A 182 27.79 -2.63 58.98
C GLU A 182 27.01 -1.71 59.95
N GLU A 183 26.08 -0.89 59.43
CA GLU A 183 25.22 -0.04 60.27
C GLU A 183 24.31 -0.87 61.20
N LEU A 184 23.82 -2.03 60.75
CA LEU A 184 23.03 -2.95 61.58
C LEU A 184 23.86 -3.57 62.70
N GLU A 185 25.12 -3.94 62.45
CA GLU A 185 26.02 -4.47 63.49
C GLU A 185 26.42 -3.39 64.50
N ASP A 186 26.64 -2.15 64.06
CA ASP A 186 26.91 -1.02 64.97
C ASP A 186 25.70 -0.73 65.87
N ARG A 187 24.49 -0.66 65.31
CA ARG A 187 23.27 -0.47 66.11
C ARG A 187 23.03 -1.62 67.09
N LYS A 188 23.36 -2.86 66.73
CA LYS A 188 23.26 -4.00 67.68
C LYS A 188 24.22 -3.82 68.85
N ARG A 189 25.45 -3.37 68.61
CA ARG A 189 26.43 -3.08 69.67
C ARG A 189 25.94 -1.98 70.61
N GLU A 190 25.42 -0.88 70.06
CA GLU A 190 24.81 0.19 70.88
C GLU A 190 23.64 -0.33 71.73
N ILE A 191 22.75 -1.14 71.14
CA ILE A 191 21.63 -1.74 71.88
C ILE A 191 22.14 -2.61 73.04
N THR A 192 23.21 -3.40 72.83
CA THR A 192 23.78 -4.21 73.91
C THR A 192 24.34 -3.36 75.05
N GLU A 193 25.03 -2.26 74.74
CA GLU A 193 25.53 -1.33 75.76
C GLU A 193 24.38 -0.65 76.52
N TYR A 194 23.33 -0.23 75.81
CA TYR A 194 22.13 0.31 76.46
C TYR A 194 21.44 -0.72 77.36
N LEU A 195 21.39 -1.99 76.97
CA LEU A 195 20.81 -3.04 77.83
C LEU A 195 21.65 -3.27 79.09
N GLU A 196 22.99 -3.25 79.00
CA GLU A 196 23.86 -3.35 80.18
C GLU A 196 23.67 -2.16 81.13
N THR A 197 23.65 -0.94 80.60
CA THR A 197 23.44 0.26 81.42
C THR A 197 22.08 0.27 82.10
N VAL A 198 21.02 -0.13 81.39
CA VAL A 198 19.68 -0.31 81.99
C VAL A 198 19.71 -1.35 83.10
N GLY A 199 20.40 -2.48 82.91
CA GLY A 199 20.56 -3.50 83.95
C GLY A 199 21.29 -2.96 85.19
N GLN A 200 22.35 -2.17 85.00
CA GLN A 200 23.06 -1.51 86.11
C GLN A 200 22.17 -0.52 86.86
N LEU A 201 21.39 0.29 86.12
CA LEU A 201 20.45 1.24 86.71
C LEU A 201 19.32 0.52 87.47
N GLN A 202 18.78 -0.57 86.94
CA GLN A 202 17.79 -1.40 87.63
C GLN A 202 18.34 -1.95 88.95
N ASN A 203 19.56 -2.49 88.94
CA ASN A 203 20.21 -2.95 90.17
C ASN A 203 20.39 -1.81 91.17
N ARG A 204 20.73 -0.61 90.70
CA ARG A 204 20.88 0.57 91.57
C ARG A 204 19.55 1.02 92.17
N VAL A 205 18.46 0.96 91.41
CA VAL A 205 17.10 1.23 91.90
C VAL A 205 16.71 0.24 92.98
N ILE A 206 16.91 -1.07 92.76
CA ILE A 206 16.63 -2.11 93.76
C ILE A 206 17.42 -1.88 95.06
N GLU A 207 18.69 -1.53 94.96
CA GLU A 207 19.53 -1.22 96.14
C GLU A 207 19.01 0.02 96.89
N LEU A 208 18.67 1.09 96.17
CA LEU A 208 18.11 2.30 96.78
C LEU A 208 16.74 2.05 97.43
N GLU A 209 15.88 1.23 96.80
CA GLU A 209 14.60 0.81 97.37
C GLU A 209 14.79 0.01 98.67
N SER A 210 15.77 -0.90 98.71
CA SER A 210 16.15 -1.65 99.93
C SER A 210 16.65 -0.71 101.03
N GLN A 211 17.48 0.28 100.69
CA GLN A 211 17.96 1.28 101.64
C GLN A 211 16.82 2.14 102.19
N LEU A 212 15.90 2.61 101.33
CA LEU A 212 14.71 3.35 101.74
C LEU A 212 13.82 2.52 102.67
N ALA A 213 13.63 1.23 102.40
CA ALA A 213 12.87 0.33 103.27
C ALA A 213 13.51 0.20 104.66
N LYS A 214 14.84 0.11 104.74
CA LYS A 214 15.59 0.12 106.01
C LYS A 214 15.47 1.44 106.77
N PHE A 215 15.57 2.58 106.07
CA PHE A 215 15.34 3.88 106.70
C PHE A 215 13.90 4.03 107.22
N LYS A 216 12.91 3.57 106.46
CA LYS A 216 11.50 3.59 106.86
C LYS A 216 11.23 2.74 108.10
N SER A 217 11.86 1.57 108.24
CA SER A 217 11.71 0.74 109.44
C SER A 217 12.39 1.35 110.67
N ILE A 218 13.53 2.01 110.50
CA ILE A 218 14.19 2.78 111.57
C ILE A 218 13.29 3.92 112.05
N ASP A 219 12.70 4.68 111.12
CA ASP A 219 11.82 5.80 111.44
C ASP A 219 10.55 5.33 112.19
N LEU A 220 9.92 4.25 111.74
CA LEU A 220 8.82 3.57 112.45
C LEU A 220 9.22 3.13 113.87
N THR A 221 10.44 2.62 114.05
CA THR A 221 10.94 2.19 115.37
C THR A 221 11.18 3.39 116.29
N ILE A 222 11.69 4.50 115.75
CA ILE A 222 11.87 5.75 116.50
C ILE A 222 10.50 6.34 116.90
N GLU A 223 9.51 6.32 116.01
CA GLU A 223 8.17 6.81 116.29
C GLU A 223 7.45 5.96 117.36
N GLN A 224 7.55 4.63 117.28
CA GLN A 224 7.03 3.72 118.31
C GLN A 224 7.68 3.97 119.68
N LYS A 225 9.01 4.18 119.71
CA LYS A 225 9.74 4.46 120.95
C LYS A 225 9.38 5.82 121.55
N LYS A 226 9.11 6.83 120.70
CA LYS A 226 8.54 8.12 121.11
C LYS A 226 7.13 7.96 121.70
N ARG A 227 6.24 7.19 121.07
CA ARG A 227 4.88 6.94 121.60
C ARG A 227 4.90 6.15 122.92
N ALA A 228 5.85 5.24 123.11
CA ALA A 228 6.04 4.49 124.36
C ALA A 228 6.68 5.31 125.50
N THR A 229 7.18 6.52 125.23
CA THR A 229 7.83 7.40 126.22
C THR A 229 7.00 8.65 126.54
N VAL A 230 5.79 8.75 126.02
CA VAL A 230 4.80 9.75 126.45
C VAL A 230 3.87 9.06 127.48
N PRO A 231 3.79 9.56 128.73
CA PRO A 231 2.91 9.00 129.77
C PRO A 231 1.42 9.22 129.49
#